data_AF-A0A0T5PNS5-F1
#
_entry.id   AF-A0A0T5PNS5-F1
#
_cell.length_a   1.000
_cell.length_b   1.000
_cell.length_c   1.000
_cell.angle_alpha   90.00
_cell.angle_beta   90.00
_cell.angle_gamma   90.00
#
_symmetry.space_group_name_H-M   'P 1'
#
loop_
_entity.id
_entity.type
_entity.pdbx_description
1 polymer ?
#
loop_
_entity_poly.entity_id
_entity_poly.type
_entity_poly.pdbx_seq_one_letter_code
_entity_poly.pdbx_strand_id
1 'polypeptide(L)'
;MQLEIYLRETANLATEYQSILDQAATAINVGQSFSKLEQNGLLHVLQVITENAIGKAKHLLKANGQPTPVSAYDAMQKLANLQNWPDATLTQWQAIIGLRNRIVHEYMNIDMRLVLKLIEQKRYQLILDFLLNEKI
;
A
#
# COMPACT_ATOMS: atom_id res chain seq x y z
N MET A 1 4.44 -17.51 -13.84
CA MET A 1 4.79 -17.47 -12.40
C MET A 1 3.66 -18.14 -11.63
N GLN A 2 3.97 -19.15 -10.82
CA GLN A 2 3.02 -19.80 -9.91
C GLN A 2 2.54 -18.77 -8.89
N LEU A 3 1.24 -18.74 -8.58
CA LEU A 3 0.65 -17.73 -7.70
C LEU A 3 1.37 -17.67 -6.34
N GLU A 4 1.70 -18.81 -5.75
CA GLU A 4 2.41 -18.90 -4.48
C GLU A 4 3.76 -18.19 -4.50
N ILE A 5 4.54 -18.35 -5.57
CA ILE A 5 5.83 -17.65 -5.73
C ILE A 5 5.59 -16.15 -5.79
N TYR A 6 4.58 -15.71 -6.55
CA TYR A 6 4.24 -14.29 -6.62
C TYR A 6 3.87 -13.72 -5.25
N LEU A 7 3.00 -14.41 -4.51
CA LEU A 7 2.56 -13.97 -3.18
C LEU A 7 3.74 -13.86 -2.20
N ARG A 8 4.66 -14.83 -2.24
CA ARG A 8 5.88 -14.78 -1.44
C ARG A 8 6.75 -13.58 -1.79
N GLU A 9 6.98 -13.31 -3.08
CA GLU A 9 7.75 -12.13 -3.49
C GLU A 9 7.05 -10.82 -3.09
N THR A 10 5.72 -10.76 -3.17
CA THR A 10 4.98 -9.58 -2.69
C THR A 10 5.17 -9.35 -1.18
N ALA A 11 5.20 -10.43 -0.39
CA ALA A 11 5.40 -10.38 1.06
C ALA A 11 6.85 -10.05 1.45
N ASN A 12 7.83 -10.61 0.74
CA ASN A 12 9.25 -10.30 0.95
C ASN A 12 9.52 -8.80 0.78
N LEU A 13 9.04 -8.22 -0.33
CA LEU A 13 9.19 -6.79 -0.59
C LEU A 13 8.47 -5.94 0.48
N ALA A 14 7.29 -6.37 0.92
CA ALA A 14 6.54 -5.69 1.98
C ALA A 14 7.29 -5.69 3.32
N THR A 15 7.97 -6.79 3.65
CA THR A 15 8.78 -6.92 4.86
C THR A 15 9.94 -5.93 4.87
N GLU A 16 10.61 -5.77 3.72
CA GLU A 16 11.72 -4.83 3.56
C GLU A 16 11.25 -3.37 3.78
N TYR A 17 10.14 -3.00 3.16
CA TYR A 17 9.56 -1.66 3.30
C TYR A 17 8.91 -1.41 4.66
N GLN A 18 8.40 -2.45 5.34
CA GLN A 18 7.91 -2.34 6.71
C GLN A 18 9.01 -1.85 7.65
N SER A 19 10.21 -2.43 7.56
CA SER A 19 11.36 -2.00 8.36
C SER A 19 11.69 -0.52 8.17
N ILE A 20 11.64 -0.02 6.92
CA ILE A 20 11.89 1.39 6.61
C ILE A 20 10.81 2.29 7.24
N LEU A 21 9.54 1.90 7.13
CA LEU A 21 8.42 2.68 7.66
C LEU A 21 8.37 2.67 9.19
N ASP A 22 8.74 1.57 9.84
CA ASP A 22 8.83 1.47 11.30
C ASP A 22 9.98 2.33 11.85
N GLN A 23 11.13 2.34 11.16
CA GLN A 23 12.23 3.25 11.49
C GLN A 23 11.79 4.71 11.34
N ALA A 24 11.11 5.05 10.25
CA ALA A 24 10.60 6.40 10.03
C ALA A 24 9.57 6.81 11.11
N ALA A 25 8.62 5.94 11.45
CA ALA A 25 7.65 6.20 12.51
C ALA A 25 8.33 6.43 13.87
N THR A 26 9.35 5.63 14.20
CA THR A 26 10.14 5.80 15.43
C THR A 26 10.88 7.15 15.45
N ALA A 27 11.53 7.51 14.34
CA ALA A 27 12.22 8.78 14.17
C ALA A 27 11.26 9.99 14.31
N ILE A 28 10.05 9.92 13.73
CA ILE A 28 9.03 10.97 13.89
C ILE A 28 8.64 11.13 15.36
N ASN A 29 8.42 10.02 16.08
CA ASN A 29 8.00 10.04 17.49
C ASN A 29 9.05 10.68 18.43
N VAL A 30 10.33 10.65 18.06
CA VAL A 30 11.40 11.32 18.82
C VAL A 30 11.71 12.74 18.31
N GLY A 31 10.90 13.27 17.39
CA GLY A 31 11.02 14.64 16.88
C GLY A 31 12.08 14.83 15.80
N GLN A 32 12.55 13.76 15.15
CA GLN A 32 13.53 13.87 14.07
C GLN A 32 12.90 14.50 12.83
N SER A 33 13.62 15.46 12.22
CA SER A 33 13.27 16.03 10.92
C SER A 33 13.84 15.21 9.77
N PHE A 34 13.10 15.13 8.66
CA PHE A 34 13.54 14.46 7.43
C PHE A 34 13.97 15.49 6.39
N SER A 35 15.12 15.26 5.76
CA SER A 35 15.56 15.98 4.56
C SER A 35 14.61 15.71 3.39
N LYS A 36 14.69 16.54 2.33
CA LYS A 36 13.87 16.34 1.12
C LYS A 36 14.13 14.98 0.46
N LEU A 37 15.37 14.50 0.51
CA LEU A 37 15.73 13.18 -0.04
C LEU A 37 15.00 12.06 0.72
N GLU A 38 15.05 12.11 2.06
CA GLU A 38 14.37 11.11 2.89
C GLU A 38 12.85 11.21 2.75
N GLN A 39 12.29 12.41 2.70
CA GLN A 39 10.85 12.62 2.43
C GLN A 39 10.43 11.98 1.10
N ASN A 40 11.20 12.17 0.03
CA ASN A 40 10.96 11.52 -1.25
C ASN A 40 11.09 10.00 -1.16
N GLY A 41 12.04 9.51 -0.34
CA GLY A 41 12.16 8.08 -0.03
C GLY A 41 10.88 7.53 0.60
N LEU A 42 10.32 8.21 1.60
CA LEU A 42 9.07 7.79 2.25
C LEU A 42 7.88 7.78 1.29
N LEU A 43 7.77 8.78 0.41
CA LEU A 43 6.77 8.81 -0.65
C LEU A 43 6.90 7.60 -1.59
N HIS A 44 8.14 7.31 -2.00
CA HIS A 44 8.42 6.16 -2.86
C HIS A 44 8.04 4.85 -2.19
N VAL A 45 8.37 4.66 -0.91
CA VAL A 45 7.97 3.47 -0.15
C VAL A 45 6.45 3.29 -0.15
N LEU A 46 5.70 4.33 0.21
CA LEU A 46 4.23 4.30 0.24
C LEU A 46 3.63 3.98 -1.14
N GLN A 47 4.20 4.55 -2.20
CA GLN A 47 3.81 4.25 -3.57
C GLN A 47 4.06 2.77 -3.90
N VAL A 48 5.26 2.24 -3.63
CA VAL A 48 5.63 0.88 -3.99
C VAL A 48 4.78 -0.16 -3.26
N ILE A 49 4.56 -0.02 -1.95
CA ILE A 49 3.71 -0.97 -1.22
C ILE A 49 2.26 -0.91 -1.70
N THR A 50 1.76 0.26 -2.09
CA THR A 50 0.40 0.39 -2.64
C THR A 50 0.29 -0.27 -4.01
N GLU A 51 1.30 -0.09 -4.88
CA GLU A 51 1.37 -0.76 -6.17
C GLU A 51 1.47 -2.28 -6.05
N ASN A 52 2.28 -2.75 -5.11
CA ASN A 52 2.42 -4.16 -4.81
C ASN A 52 1.06 -4.76 -4.38
N ALA A 53 0.31 -4.05 -3.53
CA ALA A 53 -1.01 -4.49 -3.10
C ALA A 53 -2.02 -4.52 -4.26
N ILE A 54 -2.02 -3.52 -5.13
CA ILE A 54 -2.87 -3.50 -6.33
C ILE A 54 -2.51 -4.68 -7.27
N GLY A 55 -1.22 -4.96 -7.44
CA GLY A 55 -0.71 -6.10 -8.19
C GLY A 55 -1.20 -7.43 -7.61
N LYS A 56 -1.02 -7.63 -6.29
CA LYS A 56 -1.55 -8.77 -5.55
C LYS A 56 -3.04 -8.95 -5.75
N ALA A 57 -3.83 -7.89 -5.62
CA ALA A 57 -5.28 -7.96 -5.82
C ALA A 57 -5.66 -8.44 -7.23
N LYS A 58 -5.00 -7.91 -8.27
CA LYS A 58 -5.20 -8.33 -9.67
C LYS A 58 -4.84 -9.80 -9.88
N HIS A 59 -3.76 -10.28 -9.26
CA HIS A 59 -3.36 -11.68 -9.35
C HIS A 59 -4.33 -12.63 -8.62
N LEU A 60 -4.84 -12.24 -7.44
CA LEU A 60 -5.84 -13.00 -6.71
C LEU A 60 -7.16 -13.09 -7.49
N LEU A 61 -7.60 -11.99 -8.10
CA LEU A 61 -8.79 -11.99 -8.97
C LEU A 61 -8.61 -12.94 -10.16
N LYS A 62 -7.46 -12.87 -10.85
CA LYS A 62 -7.15 -13.74 -11.98
C LYS A 62 -7.14 -15.22 -11.57
N ALA A 63 -6.60 -15.54 -10.40
CA ALA A 63 -6.57 -16.90 -9.87
C ALA A 63 -7.98 -17.45 -9.57
N ASN A 64 -8.93 -16.58 -9.23
CA ASN A 64 -10.33 -16.91 -9.00
C ASN A 64 -11.20 -16.82 -10.27
N GLY A 65 -10.58 -16.82 -11.46
CA GLY A 65 -11.29 -16.78 -12.75
C GLY A 65 -11.96 -15.44 -13.06
N GLN A 66 -11.70 -14.38 -12.29
CA GLN A 66 -12.26 -13.06 -12.53
C GLN A 66 -11.45 -12.31 -13.61
N PRO A 67 -12.11 -11.46 -14.44
CA PRO A 67 -11.40 -10.62 -15.38
C PRO A 67 -10.59 -9.55 -14.64
N THR A 68 -9.30 -9.45 -14.98
CA THR A 68 -8.37 -8.50 -14.37
C THR A 68 -8.80 -7.05 -14.66
N PRO A 69 -9.11 -6.24 -13.62
CA PRO A 69 -9.52 -4.85 -13.85
C PRO A 69 -8.36 -3.95 -14.29
N VAL A 70 -8.70 -2.92 -15.06
CA VAL A 70 -7.73 -1.90 -15.49
C VAL A 70 -7.38 -0.99 -14.32
N SER A 71 -8.40 -0.42 -13.66
CA SER A 71 -8.21 0.55 -12.57
C SER A 71 -7.87 -0.13 -11.24
N ALA A 72 -7.11 0.57 -10.40
CA ALA A 72 -6.79 0.13 -9.04
C ALA A 72 -8.05 0.08 -8.15
N TYR A 73 -8.95 1.05 -8.30
CA TYR A 73 -10.22 1.10 -7.57
C TYR A 73 -11.09 -0.11 -7.88
N ASP A 74 -11.24 -0.47 -9.17
CA ASP A 74 -12.02 -1.63 -9.58
C ASP A 74 -11.38 -2.95 -9.10
N ALA A 75 -10.05 -3.03 -9.11
CA ALA A 75 -9.33 -4.20 -8.60
C ALA A 75 -9.65 -4.43 -7.12
N MET A 76 -9.55 -3.40 -6.28
CA MET A 76 -9.85 -3.54 -4.85
C MET A 76 -11.34 -3.74 -4.58
N GLN A 77 -12.23 -3.08 -5.32
CA GLN A 77 -13.67 -3.29 -5.19
C GLN A 77 -14.06 -4.74 -5.50
N LYS A 78 -13.56 -5.30 -6.61
CA LYS A 78 -13.89 -6.68 -6.98
C LYS A 78 -13.30 -7.68 -5.99
N LEU A 79 -12.09 -7.44 -5.50
CA LEU A 79 -11.49 -8.30 -4.49
C LEU A 79 -12.26 -8.22 -3.16
N ALA A 80 -12.65 -7.03 -2.73
CA ALA A 80 -13.47 -6.82 -1.55
C ALA A 80 -14.79 -7.59 -1.64
N ASN A 81 -15.45 -7.56 -2.81
CA ASN A 81 -16.68 -8.32 -3.04
C ASN A 81 -16.43 -9.84 -3.01
N LEU A 82 -15.32 -10.30 -3.60
CA LEU A 82 -14.96 -11.72 -3.64
C LEU A 82 -14.64 -12.28 -2.23
N GLN A 83 -14.01 -11.47 -1.38
CA GLN A 83 -13.60 -11.83 -0.03
C GLN A 83 -14.56 -11.34 1.07
N ASN A 84 -15.72 -10.81 0.69
CA ASN A 84 -16.75 -10.27 1.59
C ASN A 84 -16.19 -9.26 2.62
N TRP A 85 -15.33 -8.35 2.19
CA TRP A 85 -14.77 -7.32 3.08
C TRP A 85 -15.86 -6.34 3.56
N PRO A 86 -15.76 -5.81 4.78
CA PRO A 86 -16.61 -4.71 5.23
C PRO A 86 -16.40 -3.45 4.37
N ASP A 87 -17.47 -2.68 4.15
CA ASP A 87 -17.42 -1.40 3.41
C ASP A 87 -16.40 -0.41 3.98
N ALA A 88 -16.20 -0.44 5.30
CA ALA A 88 -15.20 0.37 5.99
C ALA A 88 -13.76 0.04 5.51
N THR A 89 -13.47 -1.24 5.27
CA THR A 89 -12.16 -1.69 4.76
C THR A 89 -11.95 -1.23 3.33
N LEU A 90 -12.98 -1.34 2.50
CA LEU A 90 -12.94 -0.86 1.12
C LEU A 90 -12.74 0.66 1.05
N THR A 91 -13.41 1.42 1.92
CA THR A 91 -13.24 2.87 2.02
C THR A 91 -11.79 3.25 2.37
N GLN A 92 -11.14 2.50 3.25
CA GLN A 92 -9.71 2.70 3.55
C GLN A 92 -8.83 2.43 2.33
N TRP A 93 -9.11 1.38 1.55
CA TRP A 93 -8.40 1.12 0.31
C TRP A 93 -8.59 2.20 -0.75
N GLN A 94 -9.80 2.75 -0.89
CA GLN A 94 -10.04 3.88 -1.78
C GLN A 94 -9.19 5.10 -1.38
N ALA A 95 -9.07 5.39 -0.08
CA ALA A 95 -8.21 6.46 0.42
C ALA A 95 -6.72 6.19 0.15
N ILE A 96 -6.26 4.94 0.33
CA ILE A 96 -4.89 4.51 0.03
C ILE A 96 -4.56 4.71 -1.46
N ILE A 97 -5.44 4.25 -2.36
CA ILE A 97 -5.27 4.41 -3.81
C ILE A 97 -5.27 5.91 -4.17
N GLY A 98 -6.15 6.69 -3.56
CA GLY A 98 -6.21 8.14 -3.73
C GLY A 98 -4.90 8.82 -3.33
N LEU A 99 -4.31 8.44 -2.19
CA LEU A 99 -3.00 8.93 -1.77
C LEU A 99 -1.91 8.57 -2.79
N ARG A 100 -1.82 7.31 -3.21
CA ARG A 100 -0.87 6.88 -4.24
C ARG A 100 -1.01 7.69 -5.52
N ASN A 101 -2.23 7.98 -5.98
CA ASN A 101 -2.44 8.77 -7.19
C ASN A 101 -1.92 10.20 -7.02
N ARG A 102 -2.12 10.82 -5.85
CA ARG A 102 -1.53 12.15 -5.57
C ARG A 102 -0.01 12.10 -5.54
N ILE A 103 0.57 11.04 -4.96
CA ILE A 103 2.03 10.83 -4.94
C ILE A 103 2.62 10.82 -6.35
N VAL A 104 1.90 10.24 -7.33
CA VAL A 104 2.41 10.01 -8.70
C VAL A 104 1.95 11.06 -9.72
N HIS A 105 0.88 11.81 -9.45
CA HIS A 105 0.28 12.72 -10.45
C HIS A 105 0.18 14.16 -9.97
N GLU A 106 0.21 14.41 -8.67
CA GLU A 106 0.05 15.75 -8.08
C GLU A 106 1.29 16.13 -7.27
N TYR A 107 2.49 15.84 -7.78
CA TYR A 107 3.78 16.03 -7.09
C TYR A 107 3.94 17.39 -6.40
N MET A 108 3.42 18.47 -7.01
CA MET A 108 3.53 19.84 -6.50
C MET A 108 2.63 20.13 -5.29
N ASN A 109 1.62 19.27 -5.02
CA ASN A 109 0.57 19.50 -4.03
C ASN A 109 0.61 18.50 -2.87
N ILE A 110 1.67 17.69 -2.76
CA ILE A 110 1.80 16.73 -1.66
C ILE A 110 2.17 17.46 -0.38
N ASP A 111 1.25 17.50 0.58
CA ASP A 111 1.55 17.99 1.93
C ASP A 111 2.27 16.90 2.73
N MET A 112 3.59 17.04 2.83
CA MET A 112 4.43 16.10 3.59
C MET A 112 4.07 16.02 5.08
N ARG A 113 3.42 17.04 5.66
CA ARG A 113 2.97 16.96 7.07
C ARG A 113 1.89 15.89 7.23
N LEU A 114 1.00 15.75 6.24
CA LEU A 114 -0.02 14.70 6.24
C LEU A 114 0.59 13.32 6.02
N VAL A 115 1.60 13.22 5.16
CA VAL A 115 2.32 11.97 4.90
C VAL A 115 3.06 11.50 6.15
N LEU A 116 3.81 12.39 6.81
CA LEU A 116 4.52 12.06 8.04
C LEU A 116 3.54 11.67 9.16
N LYS A 117 2.42 12.39 9.30
CA LYS A 117 1.36 12.03 10.26
C LYS A 117 0.75 10.65 9.96
N LEU A 118 0.59 10.29 8.69
CA LEU A 118 0.12 8.97 8.29
C LEU A 118 1.10 7.88 8.74
N ILE A 119 2.40 8.13 8.55
CA ILE A 119 3.48 7.21 8.93
C ILE A 119 3.57 7.07 10.45
N GLU A 120 3.53 8.19 11.17
CA GLU A 120 3.48 8.25 12.65
C GLU A 120 2.33 7.40 13.18
N GLN A 121 1.14 7.53 12.58
CA GLN A 121 -0.06 6.79 12.96
C GLN A 121 -0.13 5.37 12.40
N LYS A 122 0.94 4.91 11.72
CA LYS A 122 1.05 3.59 11.07
C LYS A 122 -0.15 3.22 10.20
N ARG A 123 -0.81 4.19 9.53
CA ARG A 123 -2.00 3.85 8.71
C ARG A 123 -1.67 3.02 7.48
N TYR A 124 -0.39 2.90 7.13
CA TYR A 124 0.11 1.98 6.10
C TYR A 124 0.00 0.49 6.51
N GLN A 125 -0.25 0.19 7.78
CA GLN A 125 -0.29 -1.18 8.29
C GLN A 125 -1.32 -2.04 7.56
N LEU A 126 -2.47 -1.49 7.18
CA LEU A 126 -3.47 -2.21 6.37
C LEU A 126 -2.87 -2.77 5.07
N ILE A 127 -1.99 -2.01 4.42
CA ILE A 127 -1.33 -2.43 3.17
C ILE A 127 -0.37 -3.58 3.46
N LEU A 128 0.43 -3.44 4.52
CA LEU A 128 1.41 -4.45 4.91
C LEU A 128 0.72 -5.75 5.33
N ASP A 129 -0.32 -5.69 6.15
CA ASP A 129 -1.09 -6.86 6.60
C ASP A 129 -1.67 -7.60 5.39
N PHE A 130 -2.21 -6.86 4.42
CA PHE A 130 -2.70 -7.45 3.18
C PHE A 130 -1.58 -8.10 2.37
N LEU A 131 -0.41 -7.48 2.25
CA LEU A 131 0.71 -8.02 1.48
C LEU A 131 1.32 -9.27 2.14
N LEU A 132 1.50 -9.24 3.45
CA LEU A 132 2.09 -10.33 4.25
C LEU A 132 1.15 -11.53 4.40
N ASN A 133 -0.17 -11.35 4.23
CA ASN A 133 -1.09 -12.47 4.24
C ASN A 133 -1.00 -13.27 2.94
N GLU A 134 -0.19 -14.32 2.91
CA GLU A 134 -0.03 -15.20 1.74
C GLU A 134 -1.22 -16.14 1.47
N LYS A 135 -2.26 -16.12 2.30
CA LYS A 135 -3.46 -16.95 2.12
C LYS A 135 -4.48 -16.26 1.20
N ILE A 136 -5.22 -17.09 0.46
CA ILE A 136 -6.30 -16.68 -0.46
C ILE A 136 -7.60 -16.51 0.31
#